data_AF-A0A2P2D3Z7-F1
#
_entry.id   AF-A0A2P2D3Z7-F1
#
_cell.length_a   1.000
_cell.length_b   1.000
_cell.length_c   1.000
_cell.angle_alpha   90.00
_cell.angle_beta   90.00
_cell.angle_gamma   90.00
#
_symmetry.space_group_name_H-M   'P 1'
#
loop_
_entity.id
_entity.type
_entity.pdbx_description
1 polymer ?
#
loop_
_entity_poly.entity_id
_entity_poly.type
_entity_poly.pdbx_seq_one_letter_code
_entity_poly.pdbx_strand_id
1 'polypeptide(L)'
;MRKYLFLLPISLLFACPPPPSEDPLSSLISALTLSNIQVPAEFTIVDSTKQTQLDAVEATATKNSTCTKLGAFYWEIGDQNGAYGYSSVNGSINGSTVLLIASASKWIWGAYVLEKVGTPTTIEQSYLRMRSGYDNLNDSKCNLALTVNACFTAGPGRDGTNNNDYYNSADLNYFYYNGAHFQAYAALNPSGLTPALTNYTRVQLATEIGNTLFGGSNPGIDYAVPQPAGGVRTSASVYAQFLRRILNSNLTIRSYLGADLVPTLPSLHPTQAKYSPFVLEDVHYSYGHWVEDSSGNDSAYSSPGKFGFYPWIDPTVTTYGIIARYSTSGLAYAESVYCGRLLRKAFATGIEQ
;
A
#
# COMPACT_ATOMS: atom_id res chain seq x y z
N MET A 1 17.32 -70.30 28.37
CA MET A 1 18.36 -70.55 27.35
C MET A 1 19.07 -69.23 27.07
N ARG A 2 20.41 -69.26 27.14
CA ARG A 2 21.49 -68.30 26.73
C ARG A 2 21.13 -66.82 26.47
N LYS A 3 21.57 -65.87 27.32
CA LYS A 3 22.88 -65.13 27.42
C LYS A 3 22.99 -63.95 26.40
N TYR A 4 22.94 -62.67 26.83
CA TYR A 4 24.08 -61.72 27.12
C TYR A 4 24.95 -61.42 25.86
N LEU A 5 25.52 -60.24 25.53
CA LEU A 5 25.87 -58.97 26.19
C LEU A 5 26.46 -58.02 25.11
N PHE A 6 26.27 -56.70 25.26
CA PHE A 6 27.19 -55.54 25.08
C PHE A 6 28.05 -55.26 23.80
N LEU A 7 28.15 -53.93 23.57
CA LEU A 7 29.32 -53.06 23.27
C LEU A 7 29.73 -52.69 21.83
N LEU A 8 29.70 -51.36 21.61
CA LEU A 8 30.53 -50.55 20.70
C LEU A 8 32.04 -50.82 20.88
N PRO A 9 32.85 -50.48 19.86
CA PRO A 9 33.85 -49.46 20.11
C PRO A 9 34.12 -48.47 18.96
N ILE A 10 34.73 -47.36 19.37
CA ILE A 10 35.33 -46.26 18.60
C ILE A 10 36.82 -46.59 18.37
N SER A 11 37.38 -46.09 17.27
CA SER A 11 38.73 -45.46 17.12
C SER A 11 39.81 -46.15 16.26
N LEU A 12 40.28 -45.38 15.26
CA LEU A 12 41.68 -44.97 14.99
C LEU A 12 42.68 -45.90 14.26
N LEU A 13 43.06 -45.49 13.02
CA LEU A 13 44.42 -45.09 12.54
C LEU A 13 44.70 -45.56 11.09
N PHE A 14 45.14 -44.64 10.22
CA PHE A 14 46.50 -44.60 9.64
C PHE A 14 46.66 -43.40 8.69
N ALA A 15 47.83 -42.77 8.77
CA ALA A 15 48.23 -41.53 8.12
C ALA A 15 48.94 -41.74 6.78
N CYS A 16 48.91 -40.74 5.89
CA CYS A 16 50.02 -40.38 4.99
C CYS A 16 49.83 -38.95 4.43
N PRO A 17 50.90 -38.18 4.16
CA PRO A 17 50.89 -36.72 3.98
C PRO A 17 50.55 -36.29 2.53
N PRO A 18 50.15 -35.02 2.31
CA PRO A 18 49.82 -34.53 0.98
C PRO A 18 51.09 -34.23 0.16
N PRO A 19 51.10 -34.51 -1.16
CA PRO A 19 52.13 -34.03 -2.07
C PRO A 19 51.86 -32.55 -2.47
N PRO A 20 52.90 -31.75 -2.75
CA PRO A 20 52.75 -30.37 -3.19
C PRO A 20 52.63 -30.32 -4.72
N SER A 21 51.70 -29.51 -5.23
CA SER A 21 51.93 -28.81 -6.51
C SER A 21 50.97 -27.63 -6.63
N GLU A 22 51.57 -26.50 -6.97
CA GLU A 22 51.00 -25.18 -7.12
C GLU A 22 50.12 -25.11 -8.37
N ASP A 23 48.98 -24.42 -8.26
CA ASP A 23 48.16 -24.00 -9.40
C ASP A 23 48.16 -22.46 -9.45
N PRO A 24 48.66 -21.82 -10.53
CA PRO A 24 49.09 -20.42 -10.53
C PRO A 24 47.93 -19.48 -10.89
N LEU A 25 46.87 -19.47 -10.08
CA LEU A 25 45.72 -18.56 -10.26
C LEU A 25 45.11 -18.02 -8.96
N SER A 26 45.76 -18.24 -7.82
CA SER A 26 45.31 -17.71 -6.52
C SER A 26 45.88 -16.34 -6.14
N SER A 27 46.63 -15.68 -7.04
CA SER A 27 47.30 -14.40 -6.78
C SER A 27 46.71 -13.24 -7.58
N LEU A 28 45.39 -13.07 -7.60
CA LEU A 28 44.72 -11.85 -8.09
C LEU A 28 43.34 -11.65 -7.41
N ILE A 29 43.29 -11.75 -6.09
CA ILE A 29 42.20 -11.14 -5.29
C ILE A 29 42.84 -10.09 -4.40
N SER A 30 43.41 -9.07 -5.04
CA SER A 30 43.65 -7.79 -4.40
C SER A 30 42.31 -7.08 -4.29
N ALA A 31 41.78 -7.01 -3.07
CA ALA A 31 40.98 -5.91 -2.55
C ALA A 31 40.08 -5.16 -3.55
N LEU A 32 39.07 -5.84 -4.10
CA LEU A 32 37.80 -5.16 -4.37
C LEU A 32 36.95 -5.36 -3.13
N THR A 33 37.21 -4.52 -2.12
CA THR A 33 36.07 -4.04 -1.35
C THR A 33 35.18 -3.38 -2.39
N LEU A 34 34.10 -4.07 -2.77
CA LEU A 34 32.92 -3.36 -3.23
C LEU A 34 32.54 -2.51 -2.03
N SER A 35 33.12 -1.32 -1.97
CA SER A 35 32.44 -0.19 -1.37
C SER A 35 31.03 -0.31 -1.91
N ASN A 36 30.04 -0.50 -1.02
CA ASN A 36 28.69 -0.14 -1.37
C ASN A 36 28.81 1.31 -1.83
N ILE A 37 28.91 1.51 -3.16
CA ILE A 37 28.67 2.81 -3.75
C ILE A 37 27.20 3.00 -3.46
N GLN A 38 26.94 3.63 -2.32
CA GLN A 38 25.67 4.21 -2.01
C GLN A 38 25.48 5.25 -3.10
N VAL A 39 24.79 4.84 -4.17
CA VAL A 39 24.37 5.76 -5.23
C VAL A 39 23.67 6.90 -4.47
N PRO A 40 24.18 8.13 -4.57
CA PRO A 40 23.66 9.23 -3.77
C PRO A 40 22.15 9.35 -3.98
N ALA A 41 21.45 9.74 -2.91
CA ALA A 41 20.05 10.12 -2.94
C ALA A 41 19.85 11.10 -4.10
N GLU A 42 19.11 10.69 -5.13
CA GLU A 42 18.85 11.55 -6.29
C GLU A 42 17.72 12.52 -5.96
N PHE A 43 17.98 13.45 -5.04
CA PHE A 43 17.11 14.60 -4.82
C PHE A 43 17.08 15.41 -6.11
N THR A 44 15.92 15.41 -6.76
CA THR A 44 15.71 16.03 -8.06
C THR A 44 14.63 17.08 -7.95
N ILE A 45 14.92 18.25 -8.52
CA ILE A 45 13.98 19.34 -8.67
C ILE A 45 13.65 19.43 -10.16
N VAL A 46 12.39 19.17 -10.47
CA VAL A 46 11.84 19.23 -11.82
C VAL A 46 11.30 20.64 -12.10
N ASP A 47 10.60 21.22 -11.12
CA ASP A 47 10.10 22.59 -11.19
C ASP A 47 10.92 23.50 -10.27
N SER A 48 11.84 24.28 -10.87
CA SER A 48 12.70 25.21 -10.13
C SER A 48 11.94 26.35 -9.46
N THR A 49 10.68 26.62 -9.84
CA THR A 49 9.83 27.59 -9.13
C THR A 49 9.39 27.09 -7.75
N LYS A 50 9.53 25.78 -7.49
CA LYS A 50 9.24 25.12 -6.21
C LYS A 50 10.50 24.81 -5.39
N GLN A 51 11.67 25.34 -5.78
CA GLN A 51 12.97 25.05 -5.18
C GLN A 51 12.93 25.13 -3.64
N THR A 52 12.50 26.25 -3.08
CA THR A 52 12.47 26.46 -1.61
C THR A 52 11.58 25.44 -0.89
N GLN A 53 10.42 25.11 -1.47
CA GLN A 53 9.52 24.10 -0.93
C GLN A 53 10.13 22.71 -0.96
N LEU A 54 10.80 22.35 -2.06
CA LEU A 54 11.41 21.03 -2.23
C LEU A 54 12.66 20.86 -1.36
N ASP A 55 13.45 21.92 -1.17
CA ASP A 55 14.58 21.93 -0.23
C ASP A 55 14.10 21.69 1.20
N ALA A 56 13.00 22.33 1.61
CA ALA A 56 12.39 22.13 2.92
C ALA A 56 11.87 20.70 3.10
N VAL A 57 11.27 20.11 2.05
CA VAL A 57 10.82 18.72 2.04
C VAL A 57 12.00 17.78 2.21
N GLU A 58 13.07 17.95 1.43
CA GLU A 58 14.25 17.08 1.50
C GLU A 58 14.96 17.19 2.86
N ALA A 59 15.09 18.41 3.38
CA ALA A 59 15.66 18.61 4.71
C ALA A 59 14.81 17.92 5.79
N THR A 60 13.48 18.03 5.72
CA THR A 60 12.56 17.34 6.64
C THR A 60 12.69 15.83 6.50
N ALA A 61 12.70 15.31 5.27
CA ALA A 61 12.80 13.89 4.95
C ALA A 61 14.08 13.25 5.49
N THR A 62 15.19 13.99 5.48
CA THR A 62 16.53 13.50 5.83
C THR A 62 16.97 13.81 7.26
N LYS A 63 16.34 14.76 7.96
CA LYS A 63 16.75 15.18 9.31
C LYS A 63 15.71 14.95 10.39
N ASN A 64 14.41 15.08 10.08
CA ASN A 64 13.37 14.94 11.09
C ASN A 64 13.31 13.47 11.58
N SER A 65 13.35 13.26 12.89
CA SER A 65 13.36 11.91 13.50
C SER A 65 12.14 11.06 13.15
N THR A 66 11.01 11.69 12.83
CA THR A 66 9.79 11.01 12.36
C THR A 66 9.99 10.41 10.97
N CYS A 67 10.82 11.03 10.13
CA CYS A 67 11.13 10.58 8.77
C CYS A 67 12.39 9.70 8.71
N THR A 68 13.45 10.01 9.46
CA THR A 68 14.68 9.22 9.41
C THR A 68 14.51 7.79 9.93
N LYS A 69 13.58 7.57 10.88
CA LYS A 69 13.23 6.22 11.35
C LYS A 69 12.57 5.34 10.27
N LEU A 70 12.10 5.92 9.16
CA LEU A 70 11.53 5.13 8.06
C LEU A 70 12.60 4.28 7.35
N GLY A 71 13.89 4.61 7.49
CA GLY A 71 14.97 3.96 6.75
C GLY A 71 14.93 4.37 5.27
N ALA A 72 15.02 3.40 4.37
CA ALA A 72 14.96 3.65 2.94
C ALA A 72 13.53 3.95 2.47
N PHE A 73 13.31 5.08 1.79
CA PHE A 73 12.05 5.42 1.15
C PHE A 73 12.23 6.38 -0.02
N TYR A 74 11.29 6.35 -0.96
CA TYR A 74 11.15 7.33 -2.02
C TYR A 74 10.06 8.33 -1.65
N TRP A 75 10.26 9.62 -1.91
CA TRP A 75 9.19 10.61 -1.90
C TRP A 75 9.08 11.33 -3.24
N GLU A 76 7.85 11.68 -3.62
CA GLU A 76 7.53 12.52 -4.79
C GLU A 76 6.40 13.48 -4.42
N ILE A 77 6.50 14.74 -4.85
CA ILE A 77 5.43 15.74 -4.74
C ILE A 77 5.26 16.41 -6.10
N GLY A 78 4.01 16.60 -6.53
CA GLY A 78 3.69 17.15 -7.84
C GLY A 78 2.26 17.65 -7.97
N ASP A 79 1.90 18.03 -9.19
CA ASP A 79 0.54 18.44 -9.57
C ASP A 79 0.00 17.64 -10.75
N GLN A 80 -1.09 18.10 -11.32
CA GLN A 80 -1.74 17.47 -12.47
C GLN A 80 -0.81 17.27 -13.70
N ASN A 81 0.25 18.07 -13.85
CA ASN A 81 1.18 18.01 -14.98
C ASN A 81 2.34 17.03 -14.70
N GLY A 82 2.81 16.93 -13.46
CA GLY A 82 3.93 16.07 -13.11
C GLY A 82 4.51 16.33 -11.74
N ALA A 83 5.60 15.63 -11.44
CA ALA A 83 6.38 15.88 -10.24
C ALA A 83 6.96 17.30 -10.28
N TYR A 84 6.90 17.99 -9.15
CA TYR A 84 7.72 19.17 -8.87
C TYR A 84 9.12 18.75 -8.44
N GLY A 85 9.22 17.66 -7.67
CA GLY A 85 10.49 17.07 -7.26
C GLY A 85 10.29 15.74 -6.53
N TYR A 86 11.39 15.02 -6.35
CA TYR A 86 11.42 13.72 -5.71
C TYR A 86 12.81 13.41 -5.13
N SER A 87 12.90 12.44 -4.22
CA SER A 87 14.18 11.91 -3.74
C SER A 87 14.07 10.44 -3.34
N SER A 88 15.20 9.73 -3.42
CA SER A 88 15.37 8.39 -2.84
C SER A 88 16.21 8.51 -1.58
N VAL A 89 15.57 8.52 -0.42
CA VAL A 89 16.21 8.70 0.88
C VAL A 89 16.78 7.37 1.37
N ASN A 90 18.06 7.36 1.74
CA ASN A 90 18.74 6.27 2.46
C ASN A 90 18.60 4.86 1.84
N GLY A 91 18.49 4.73 0.52
CA GLY A 91 18.46 3.43 -0.15
C GLY A 91 18.15 3.50 -1.63
N SER A 92 17.84 2.34 -2.22
CA SER A 92 17.59 2.18 -3.66
C SER A 92 16.11 2.22 -4.05
N ILE A 93 15.19 2.40 -3.09
CA ILE A 93 13.77 2.57 -3.41
C ILE A 93 13.61 3.88 -4.17
N ASN A 94 13.09 3.79 -5.38
CA ASN A 94 12.91 4.92 -6.30
C ASN A 94 11.52 4.86 -6.97
N GLY A 95 11.23 5.84 -7.82
CA GLY A 95 9.95 5.97 -8.52
C GLY A 95 9.49 4.71 -9.28
N SER A 96 10.44 3.96 -9.85
CA SER A 96 10.19 2.73 -10.62
C SER A 96 10.08 1.46 -9.77
N THR A 97 10.42 1.50 -8.48
CA THR A 97 10.44 0.31 -7.62
C THR A 97 9.02 -0.23 -7.44
N VAL A 98 8.78 -1.47 -7.86
CA VAL A 98 7.46 -2.13 -7.72
C VAL A 98 7.31 -2.70 -6.32
N LEU A 99 6.31 -2.20 -5.59
CA LEU A 99 6.03 -2.55 -4.19
C LEU A 99 4.65 -3.17 -4.05
N LEU A 100 4.48 -4.06 -3.06
CA LEU A 100 3.17 -4.39 -2.52
C LEU A 100 2.63 -3.17 -1.78
N ILE A 101 1.60 -2.53 -2.32
CA ILE A 101 1.07 -1.28 -1.75
C ILE A 101 -0.02 -1.52 -0.71
N ALA A 102 -0.42 -2.78 -0.50
CA ALA A 102 -1.41 -3.18 0.49
C ALA A 102 -2.67 -2.29 0.40
N SER A 103 -3.16 -1.78 1.52
CA SER A 103 -4.38 -0.97 1.60
C SER A 103 -4.44 0.27 0.70
N ALA A 104 -3.33 0.78 0.16
CA ALA A 104 -3.37 1.82 -0.86
C ALA A 104 -4.09 1.37 -2.16
N SER A 105 -4.28 0.06 -2.34
CA SER A 105 -5.14 -0.54 -3.37
C SER A 105 -6.60 -0.08 -3.26
N LYS A 106 -7.06 0.31 -2.06
CA LYS A 106 -8.46 0.69 -1.82
C LYS A 106 -8.87 1.93 -2.59
N TRP A 107 -7.96 2.88 -2.76
CA TRP A 107 -8.25 4.09 -3.53
C TRP A 107 -8.39 3.78 -5.03
N ILE A 108 -7.51 2.93 -5.56
CA ILE A 108 -7.59 2.39 -6.92
C ILE A 108 -8.93 1.67 -7.12
N TRP A 109 -9.32 0.82 -6.18
CA TRP A 109 -10.59 0.09 -6.24
C TRP A 109 -11.81 1.02 -6.20
N GLY A 110 -11.84 1.97 -5.27
CA GLY A 110 -12.92 2.95 -5.17
C GLY A 110 -13.05 3.77 -6.46
N ALA A 111 -11.92 4.20 -7.04
CA ALA A 111 -11.91 4.91 -8.31
C ALA A 111 -12.45 4.04 -9.45
N TYR A 112 -12.06 2.77 -9.51
CA TYR A 112 -12.55 1.84 -10.52
C TYR A 112 -14.07 1.69 -10.44
N VAL A 113 -14.60 1.39 -9.25
CA VAL A 113 -16.05 1.19 -9.09
C VAL A 113 -16.83 2.45 -9.45
N LEU A 114 -16.39 3.62 -8.97
CA LEU A 114 -17.02 4.90 -9.31
C LEU A 114 -16.96 5.20 -10.82
N GLU A 115 -15.88 4.84 -11.50
CA GLU A 115 -15.79 5.01 -12.96
C GLU A 115 -16.77 4.10 -13.71
N LYS A 116 -17.06 2.90 -13.18
CA LYS A 116 -18.01 1.97 -13.79
C LYS A 116 -19.46 2.36 -13.56
N VAL A 117 -19.78 2.94 -12.39
CA VAL A 117 -21.17 3.23 -11.98
C VAL A 117 -21.55 4.71 -12.13
N GLY A 118 -20.57 5.60 -12.29
CA GLY A 118 -20.78 7.04 -12.28
C GLY A 118 -21.19 7.54 -10.88
N THR A 119 -22.50 7.67 -10.66
CA THR A 119 -23.04 8.14 -9.37
C THR A 119 -23.26 6.97 -8.43
N PRO A 120 -22.65 6.94 -7.23
CA PRO A 120 -22.81 5.85 -6.30
C PRO A 120 -24.24 5.80 -5.75
N THR A 121 -24.84 4.62 -5.79
CA THR A 121 -26.12 4.35 -5.16
C THR A 121 -25.92 3.97 -3.68
N THR A 122 -26.99 3.56 -3.00
CA THR A 122 -26.90 3.01 -1.64
C THR A 122 -26.00 1.77 -1.56
N ILE A 123 -25.83 1.03 -2.66
CA ILE A 123 -24.93 -0.12 -2.74
C ILE A 123 -23.47 0.36 -2.64
N GLU A 124 -23.00 1.19 -3.55
CA GLU A 124 -21.61 1.70 -3.52
C GLU A 124 -21.33 2.44 -2.23
N GLN A 125 -22.29 3.23 -1.75
CA GLN A 125 -22.22 3.91 -0.46
C GLN A 125 -22.03 2.94 0.71
N SER A 126 -22.61 1.74 0.67
CA SER A 126 -22.44 0.74 1.72
C SER A 126 -21.09 0.03 1.63
N TYR A 127 -20.70 -0.39 0.42
CA TYR A 127 -19.50 -1.21 0.22
C TYR A 127 -18.22 -0.38 0.21
N LEU A 128 -18.15 0.72 -0.56
CA LEU A 128 -16.92 1.50 -0.73
C LEU A 128 -16.53 2.31 0.51
N ARG A 129 -17.50 2.57 1.39
CA ARG A 129 -17.28 3.27 2.67
C ARG A 129 -17.17 2.32 3.87
N MET A 130 -17.03 1.01 3.62
CA MET A 130 -16.82 -0.02 4.65
C MET A 130 -17.96 -0.18 5.66
N ARG A 131 -19.20 -0.22 5.17
CA ARG A 131 -20.42 -0.33 5.98
C ARG A 131 -21.31 -1.52 5.62
N SER A 132 -20.83 -2.40 4.75
CA SER A 132 -21.65 -3.47 4.18
C SER A 132 -21.80 -4.71 5.07
N GLY A 133 -21.31 -4.72 6.31
CA GLY A 133 -21.31 -5.90 7.19
C GLY A 133 -20.41 -7.06 6.75
N TYR A 134 -19.67 -6.92 5.64
CA TYR A 134 -18.63 -7.86 5.23
C TYR A 134 -17.30 -7.39 5.82
N ASP A 135 -16.88 -7.99 6.93
CA ASP A 135 -15.77 -7.50 7.75
C ASP A 135 -14.76 -8.60 8.15
N ASN A 136 -14.89 -9.80 7.57
CA ASN A 136 -14.12 -10.98 8.00
C ASN A 136 -12.94 -11.38 7.10
N LEU A 137 -12.53 -10.55 6.13
CA LEU A 137 -11.42 -10.92 5.24
C LEU A 137 -10.12 -11.04 6.03
N ASN A 138 -9.47 -12.18 5.87
CA ASN A 138 -8.08 -12.40 6.23
C ASN A 138 -7.25 -12.46 4.96
N ASP A 139 -6.43 -11.42 4.72
CA ASP A 139 -5.64 -11.26 3.50
C ASP A 139 -4.77 -12.50 3.18
N SER A 140 -4.25 -13.17 4.22
CA SER A 140 -3.39 -14.35 4.04
C SER A 140 -4.10 -15.53 3.38
N LYS A 141 -5.43 -15.61 3.49
CA LYS A 141 -6.24 -16.66 2.88
C LYS A 141 -6.41 -16.48 1.37
N CYS A 142 -6.07 -15.30 0.85
CA CYS A 142 -6.09 -15.04 -0.59
C CYS A 142 -4.77 -15.39 -1.28
N ASN A 143 -3.71 -15.76 -0.54
CA ASN A 143 -2.38 -16.06 -1.10
C ASN A 143 -2.38 -17.23 -2.10
N LEU A 144 -3.28 -18.19 -1.94
CA LEU A 144 -3.44 -19.35 -2.83
C LEU A 144 -4.71 -19.26 -3.69
N ALA A 145 -5.49 -18.20 -3.54
CA ALA A 145 -6.71 -18.01 -4.31
C ALA A 145 -6.38 -17.63 -5.76
N LEU A 146 -6.98 -18.36 -6.71
CA LEU A 146 -6.76 -18.10 -8.14
C LEU A 146 -7.71 -17.04 -8.71
N THR A 147 -8.86 -16.84 -8.07
CA THR A 147 -9.91 -15.91 -8.51
C THR A 147 -10.43 -15.05 -7.37
N VAL A 148 -11.13 -13.96 -7.72
CA VAL A 148 -11.84 -13.11 -6.76
C VAL A 148 -12.78 -13.93 -5.89
N ASN A 149 -13.61 -14.80 -6.46
CA ASN A 149 -14.51 -15.64 -5.68
C ASN A 149 -13.77 -16.65 -4.80
N ALA A 150 -12.66 -17.24 -5.28
CA ALA A 150 -11.86 -18.15 -4.47
C ALA A 150 -11.25 -17.45 -3.23
N CYS A 151 -10.86 -16.17 -3.35
CA CYS A 151 -10.40 -15.37 -2.21
C CYS A 151 -11.57 -15.02 -1.28
N PHE A 152 -12.74 -14.73 -1.84
CA PHE A 152 -13.95 -14.41 -1.09
C PHE A 152 -14.44 -15.59 -0.24
N THR A 153 -14.42 -16.82 -0.75
CA THR A 153 -14.90 -17.99 -0.01
C THR A 153 -13.81 -18.73 0.77
N ALA A 154 -12.57 -18.22 0.78
CA ALA A 154 -11.46 -18.83 1.50
C ALA A 154 -11.59 -18.63 3.01
N GLY A 155 -11.04 -19.55 3.82
CA GLY A 155 -11.06 -19.41 5.27
C GLY A 155 -10.04 -20.27 6.02
N PRO A 156 -10.05 -20.19 7.36
CA PRO A 156 -10.87 -19.27 8.15
C PRO A 156 -10.43 -17.80 7.98
N GLY A 157 -11.39 -16.89 8.02
CA GLY A 157 -11.26 -15.44 7.94
C GLY A 157 -10.61 -14.85 9.19
N ARG A 158 -10.88 -13.57 9.46
CA ARG A 158 -10.23 -12.82 10.54
C ARG A 158 -10.66 -13.27 11.93
N ASP A 159 -11.91 -13.69 12.07
CA ASP A 159 -12.49 -14.25 13.29
C ASP A 159 -11.95 -15.64 13.65
N GLY A 160 -11.20 -16.28 12.76
CA GLY A 160 -10.63 -17.61 12.95
C GLY A 160 -11.63 -18.76 12.83
N THR A 161 -12.90 -18.49 12.49
CA THR A 161 -13.97 -19.50 12.46
C THR A 161 -14.73 -19.53 11.14
N ASN A 162 -15.28 -18.40 10.70
CA ASN A 162 -16.02 -18.32 9.45
C ASN A 162 -15.06 -18.03 8.29
N ASN A 163 -15.51 -18.21 7.05
CA ASN A 163 -14.73 -17.84 5.88
C ASN A 163 -14.73 -16.32 5.65
N ASN A 164 -13.93 -15.87 4.69
CA ASN A 164 -13.80 -14.49 4.27
C ASN A 164 -15.12 -13.86 3.78
N ASP A 165 -16.09 -14.67 3.35
CA ASP A 165 -17.42 -14.29 2.86
C ASP A 165 -18.45 -14.16 3.99
N TYR A 166 -18.03 -14.31 5.25
CA TYR A 166 -18.91 -14.13 6.38
C TYR A 166 -19.52 -12.73 6.39
N TYR A 167 -20.85 -12.69 6.42
CA TYR A 167 -21.64 -11.49 6.54
C TYR A 167 -22.12 -11.33 7.98
N ASN A 168 -21.67 -10.27 8.64
CA ASN A 168 -22.06 -9.93 9.99
C ASN A 168 -23.17 -8.87 9.98
N SER A 169 -24.42 -9.31 10.12
CA SER A 169 -25.57 -8.40 10.18
C SER A 169 -25.53 -7.39 11.34
N ALA A 170 -24.80 -7.70 12.43
CA ALA A 170 -24.67 -6.79 13.57
C ALA A 170 -23.70 -5.63 13.30
N ASP A 171 -22.92 -5.70 12.22
CA ASP A 171 -21.94 -4.69 11.80
C ASP A 171 -22.41 -3.95 10.54
N LEU A 172 -23.57 -4.30 9.99
CA LEU A 172 -24.21 -3.55 8.91
C LEU A 172 -24.42 -2.09 9.33
N ASN A 173 -24.08 -1.16 8.43
CA ASN A 173 -24.12 0.29 8.61
C ASN A 173 -23.09 0.87 9.59
N TYR A 174 -22.31 0.06 10.30
CA TYR A 174 -21.15 0.53 11.05
C TYR A 174 -19.93 0.59 10.13
N PHE A 175 -19.08 1.60 10.33
CA PHE A 175 -17.74 1.59 9.78
C PHE A 175 -16.93 0.47 10.45
N TYR A 176 -16.41 -0.43 9.63
CA TYR A 176 -15.48 -1.46 10.06
C TYR A 176 -14.34 -1.58 9.05
N TYR A 177 -13.12 -1.21 9.44
CA TYR A 177 -12.00 -1.27 8.51
C TYR A 177 -11.59 -2.71 8.14
N ASN A 178 -12.00 -3.18 6.96
CA ASN A 178 -11.63 -4.49 6.43
C ASN A 178 -11.68 -4.52 4.89
N GLY A 179 -10.91 -5.40 4.25
CA GLY A 179 -10.96 -5.60 2.79
C GLY A 179 -12.18 -6.40 2.29
N ALA A 180 -12.91 -7.07 3.19
CA ALA A 180 -14.06 -7.92 2.87
C ALA A 180 -15.18 -7.17 2.15
N HIS A 181 -15.43 -5.90 2.50
CA HIS A 181 -16.36 -5.07 1.75
C HIS A 181 -16.05 -5.06 0.26
N PHE A 182 -14.78 -4.85 -0.11
CA PHE A 182 -14.41 -4.70 -1.53
C PHE A 182 -14.33 -6.07 -2.21
N GLN A 183 -13.91 -7.11 -1.47
CA GLN A 183 -13.95 -8.49 -1.96
C GLN A 183 -15.38 -8.95 -2.26
N ALA A 184 -16.32 -8.68 -1.35
CA ALA A 184 -17.72 -9.01 -1.50
C ALA A 184 -18.34 -8.28 -2.69
N TYR A 185 -18.05 -6.98 -2.86
CA TYR A 185 -18.54 -6.24 -4.02
C TYR A 185 -18.05 -6.86 -5.33
N ALA A 186 -16.76 -7.22 -5.43
CA ALA A 186 -16.19 -7.83 -6.62
C ALA A 186 -16.74 -9.25 -6.88
N ALA A 187 -16.94 -10.05 -5.83
CA ALA A 187 -17.40 -11.43 -5.92
C ALA A 187 -18.90 -11.54 -6.21
N LEU A 188 -19.72 -10.77 -5.51
CA LEU A 188 -21.18 -10.83 -5.59
C LEU A 188 -21.75 -9.97 -6.72
N ASN A 189 -20.98 -8.99 -7.20
CA ASN A 189 -21.39 -8.05 -8.24
C ASN A 189 -22.76 -7.39 -7.99
N PRO A 190 -23.01 -6.80 -6.80
CA PRO A 190 -24.34 -6.34 -6.40
C PRO A 190 -24.91 -5.25 -7.31
N SER A 191 -24.04 -4.50 -7.99
CA SER A 191 -24.42 -3.40 -8.88
C SER A 191 -24.45 -3.79 -10.37
N GLY A 192 -24.25 -5.08 -10.68
CA GLY A 192 -24.27 -5.57 -12.05
C GLY A 192 -23.16 -4.96 -12.93
N LEU A 193 -21.95 -4.79 -12.39
CA LEU A 193 -20.79 -4.34 -13.16
C LEU A 193 -20.63 -5.21 -14.42
N THR A 194 -20.37 -4.54 -15.53
CA THR A 194 -20.03 -5.17 -16.81
C THR A 194 -18.60 -4.76 -17.19
N PRO A 195 -17.65 -5.71 -17.26
CA PRO A 195 -17.79 -7.14 -16.98
C PRO A 195 -17.94 -7.45 -15.48
N ALA A 196 -18.52 -8.61 -15.16
CA ALA A 196 -18.57 -9.13 -13.79
C ALA A 196 -17.18 -9.68 -13.38
N LEU A 197 -16.73 -9.34 -12.17
CA LEU A 197 -15.36 -9.66 -11.71
C LEU A 197 -15.27 -10.96 -10.90
N THR A 198 -16.38 -11.61 -10.62
CA THR A 198 -16.49 -12.77 -9.71
C THR A 198 -15.41 -13.83 -9.94
N ASN A 199 -15.16 -14.18 -11.20
CA ASN A 199 -14.21 -15.24 -11.56
C ASN A 199 -12.88 -14.70 -12.09
N TYR A 200 -12.61 -13.40 -11.94
CA TYR A 200 -11.39 -12.82 -12.45
C TYR A 200 -10.19 -13.34 -11.66
N THR A 201 -9.20 -13.80 -12.40
CA THR A 201 -7.85 -14.03 -11.88
C THR A 201 -7.17 -12.70 -11.56
N ARG A 202 -6.06 -12.74 -10.84
CA ARG A 202 -5.25 -11.54 -10.56
C ARG A 202 -4.84 -10.77 -11.82
N VAL A 203 -4.57 -11.47 -12.93
CA VAL A 203 -4.17 -10.87 -14.22
C VAL A 203 -5.37 -10.20 -14.90
N GLN A 204 -6.53 -10.87 -14.90
CA GLN A 204 -7.77 -10.28 -15.46
C GLN A 204 -8.22 -9.07 -14.65
N LEU A 205 -8.13 -9.15 -13.32
CA LEU A 205 -8.44 -8.05 -12.40
C LEU A 205 -7.52 -6.85 -12.65
N ALA A 206 -6.20 -7.08 -12.73
CA ALA A 206 -5.22 -6.04 -13.06
C ALA A 206 -5.51 -5.38 -14.41
N THR A 207 -5.83 -6.19 -15.43
CA THR A 207 -6.11 -5.71 -16.79
C THR A 207 -7.37 -4.83 -16.83
N GLU A 208 -8.47 -5.30 -16.25
CA GLU A 208 -9.74 -4.55 -16.24
C GLU A 208 -9.63 -3.24 -15.46
N ILE A 209 -9.08 -3.29 -14.24
CA ILE A 209 -8.94 -2.11 -13.40
C ILE A 209 -7.96 -1.12 -14.03
N GLY A 210 -6.79 -1.60 -14.46
CA GLY A 210 -5.77 -0.77 -15.10
C GLY A 210 -6.28 -0.14 -16.39
N ASN A 211 -6.94 -0.89 -17.27
CA ASN A 211 -7.46 -0.34 -18.52
C ASN A 211 -8.58 0.68 -18.27
N THR A 212 -9.47 0.43 -17.31
CA THR A 212 -10.54 1.38 -16.97
C THR A 212 -9.96 2.69 -16.47
N LEU A 213 -9.01 2.64 -15.54
CA LEU A 213 -8.46 3.84 -14.90
C LEU A 213 -7.50 4.62 -15.79
N PHE A 214 -6.89 3.99 -16.80
CA PHE A 214 -5.84 4.60 -17.64
C PHE A 214 -6.20 4.68 -19.13
N GLY A 215 -7.50 4.70 -19.46
CA GLY A 215 -7.95 4.97 -20.83
C GLY A 215 -7.61 3.87 -21.83
N GLY A 216 -7.67 2.61 -21.39
CA GLY A 216 -7.54 1.42 -22.24
C GLY A 216 -6.18 0.72 -22.18
N SER A 217 -5.19 1.29 -21.50
CA SER A 217 -3.85 0.68 -21.37
C SER A 217 -3.35 0.73 -19.93
N ASN A 218 -3.23 -0.44 -19.30
CA ASN A 218 -2.65 -0.59 -17.97
C ASN A 218 -1.13 -0.31 -17.98
N PRO A 219 -0.64 0.75 -17.30
CA PRO A 219 0.77 1.15 -17.33
C PRO A 219 1.66 0.39 -16.32
N GLY A 220 1.11 -0.54 -15.53
CA GLY A 220 1.88 -1.27 -14.52
C GLY A 220 1.18 -1.42 -13.16
N ILE A 221 -0.15 -1.48 -13.15
CA ILE A 221 -0.90 -2.04 -12.02
C ILE A 221 -0.94 -3.56 -12.20
N ASP A 222 -0.44 -4.30 -11.21
CA ASP A 222 -0.58 -5.75 -11.12
C ASP A 222 -1.27 -6.12 -9.80
N TYR A 223 -1.77 -7.35 -9.69
CA TYR A 223 -2.28 -7.91 -8.45
C TYR A 223 -1.44 -9.13 -8.04
N ALA A 224 -0.88 -9.11 -6.84
CA ALA A 224 -0.20 -10.26 -6.26
C ALA A 224 -1.17 -11.43 -6.00
N VAL A 225 -2.37 -11.07 -5.56
CA VAL A 225 -3.51 -11.93 -5.22
C VAL A 225 -4.79 -11.28 -5.73
N PRO A 226 -5.86 -12.03 -6.06
CA PRO A 226 -7.11 -11.48 -6.61
C PRO A 226 -7.99 -10.83 -5.52
N GLN A 227 -7.40 -9.87 -4.80
CA GLN A 227 -7.99 -9.21 -3.64
C GLN A 227 -7.97 -7.69 -3.86
N PRO A 228 -9.12 -7.04 -4.14
CA PRO A 228 -9.15 -5.64 -4.57
C PRO A 228 -8.59 -4.62 -3.55
N ALA A 229 -8.78 -4.88 -2.26
CA ALA A 229 -8.52 -3.90 -1.19
C ALA A 229 -7.06 -3.86 -0.72
N GLY A 230 -6.16 -4.66 -1.29
CA GLY A 230 -4.85 -4.95 -0.71
C GLY A 230 -3.87 -5.70 -1.60
N GLY A 231 -4.33 -6.30 -2.69
CA GLY A 231 -3.51 -7.15 -3.55
C GLY A 231 -2.65 -6.41 -4.57
N VAL A 232 -2.77 -5.08 -4.74
CA VAL A 232 -2.06 -4.36 -5.80
C VAL A 232 -0.55 -4.36 -5.55
N ARG A 233 0.19 -4.58 -6.65
CA ARG A 233 1.61 -4.28 -6.78
C ARG A 233 1.79 -3.24 -7.87
N THR A 234 2.49 -2.16 -7.55
CA THR A 234 2.79 -1.10 -8.53
C THR A 234 3.97 -0.24 -8.04
N SER A 235 4.40 0.72 -8.84
CA SER A 235 5.46 1.66 -8.50
C SER A 235 4.90 3.04 -8.14
N ALA A 236 5.72 3.88 -7.51
CA ALA A 236 5.32 5.25 -7.21
C ALA A 236 5.03 6.03 -8.49
N SER A 237 5.82 5.85 -9.56
CA SER A 237 5.60 6.54 -10.84
C SER A 237 4.28 6.16 -11.52
N VAL A 238 3.81 4.92 -11.37
CA VAL A 238 2.48 4.50 -11.87
C VAL A 238 1.37 5.05 -10.98
N TYR A 239 1.53 5.00 -9.65
CA TYR A 239 0.55 5.57 -8.73
C TYR A 239 0.44 7.11 -8.88
N ALA A 240 1.54 7.80 -9.17
CA ALA A 240 1.55 9.22 -9.49
C ALA A 240 0.74 9.53 -10.75
N GLN A 241 0.77 8.68 -11.78
CA GLN A 241 -0.12 8.82 -12.94
C GLN A 241 -1.60 8.67 -12.53
N PHE A 242 -1.93 7.72 -11.66
CA PHE A 242 -3.29 7.59 -11.11
C PHE A 242 -3.73 8.86 -10.39
N LEU A 243 -2.91 9.39 -9.46
CA LEU A 243 -3.22 10.63 -8.73
C LEU A 243 -3.39 11.82 -9.68
N ARG A 244 -2.51 11.97 -10.68
CA ARG A 244 -2.63 13.02 -11.71
C ARG A 244 -3.92 12.92 -12.52
N ARG A 245 -4.42 11.71 -12.81
CA ARG A 245 -5.72 11.55 -13.47
C ARG A 245 -6.88 12.02 -12.58
N ILE A 246 -6.80 11.82 -11.26
CA ILE A 246 -7.75 12.43 -10.32
C ILE A 246 -7.62 13.96 -10.33
N LEU A 247 -6.40 14.50 -10.30
CA LEU A 247 -6.17 15.96 -10.34
C LEU A 247 -6.70 16.61 -11.63
N ASN A 248 -6.52 15.95 -12.78
CA ASN A 248 -7.01 16.42 -14.08
C ASN A 248 -8.52 16.19 -14.31
N SER A 249 -9.27 15.75 -13.28
CA SER A 249 -10.70 15.40 -13.43
C SER A 249 -10.96 14.32 -14.49
N ASN A 250 -9.99 13.45 -14.76
CA ASN A 250 -10.15 12.35 -15.72
C ASN A 250 -10.76 11.09 -15.10
N LEU A 251 -11.05 11.12 -13.79
CA LEU A 251 -11.65 10.03 -13.04
C LEU A 251 -12.80 10.57 -12.19
N THR A 252 -13.89 9.83 -12.19
CA THR A 252 -15.13 10.18 -11.47
C THR A 252 -14.89 10.43 -9.98
N ILE A 253 -13.94 9.70 -9.36
CA ILE A 253 -13.61 9.82 -7.94
C ILE A 253 -13.18 11.21 -7.49
N ARG A 254 -12.73 12.09 -8.40
CA ARG A 254 -12.38 13.48 -8.04
C ARG A 254 -13.51 14.17 -7.30
N SER A 255 -14.75 14.01 -7.76
CA SER A 255 -15.94 14.61 -7.14
C SER A 255 -16.33 13.98 -5.80
N TYR A 256 -15.68 12.88 -5.41
CA TYR A 256 -16.00 12.09 -4.22
C TYR A 256 -14.89 12.07 -3.17
N LEU A 257 -13.80 12.83 -3.34
CA LEU A 257 -12.68 12.84 -2.38
C LEU A 257 -13.11 13.29 -0.97
N GLY A 258 -14.08 14.19 -0.84
CA GLY A 258 -14.62 14.64 0.46
C GLY A 258 -16.10 14.31 0.66
N ALA A 259 -16.69 13.46 -0.19
CA ALA A 259 -18.13 13.20 -0.17
C ALA A 259 -18.50 12.09 0.82
N ASP A 260 -19.72 12.17 1.34
CA ASP A 260 -20.38 11.09 2.11
C ASP A 260 -19.52 10.51 3.23
N LEU A 261 -18.85 11.39 3.97
CA LEU A 261 -17.92 11.03 5.04
C LEU A 261 -18.58 10.13 6.09
N VAL A 262 -17.82 9.13 6.54
CA VAL A 262 -18.19 8.31 7.70
C VAL A 262 -17.15 8.47 8.81
N PRO A 263 -17.58 8.69 10.06
CA PRO A 263 -16.67 8.70 11.19
C PRO A 263 -16.09 7.31 11.41
N THR A 264 -14.82 7.24 11.79
CA THR A 264 -14.10 5.96 11.86
C THR A 264 -13.68 5.56 13.27
N LEU A 265 -13.63 6.50 14.21
CA LEU A 265 -13.06 6.26 15.54
C LEU A 265 -14.12 5.72 16.52
N PRO A 266 -14.08 4.44 16.94
CA PRO A 266 -15.14 3.85 17.77
C PRO A 266 -15.24 4.46 19.18
N SER A 267 -14.14 4.99 19.72
CA SER A 267 -14.14 5.62 21.05
C SER A 267 -14.93 6.94 21.08
N LEU A 268 -15.06 7.64 19.94
CA LEU A 268 -15.87 8.85 19.81
C LEU A 268 -17.23 8.58 19.17
N HIS A 269 -17.31 7.59 18.27
CA HIS A 269 -18.50 7.28 17.47
C HIS A 269 -18.95 5.81 17.63
N PRO A 270 -19.24 5.32 18.86
CA PRO A 270 -19.53 3.90 19.11
C PRO A 270 -20.81 3.38 18.43
N THR A 271 -21.71 4.28 18.02
CA THR A 271 -22.93 3.93 17.27
C THR A 271 -22.74 3.95 15.76
N GLN A 272 -21.56 4.33 15.27
CA GLN A 272 -21.27 4.48 13.84
C GLN A 272 -20.01 3.73 13.39
N ALA A 273 -19.09 3.41 14.30
CA ALA A 273 -17.85 2.70 13.99
C ALA A 273 -17.57 1.59 15.01
N LYS A 274 -17.04 0.46 14.53
CA LYS A 274 -16.62 -0.66 15.39
C LYS A 274 -15.13 -0.97 15.33
N TYR A 275 -14.48 -0.67 14.22
CA TYR A 275 -13.05 -0.93 14.07
C TYR A 275 -12.38 0.06 13.10
N SER A 276 -11.25 0.63 13.53
CA SER A 276 -10.37 1.47 12.72
C SER A 276 -8.90 1.20 13.06
N PRO A 277 -7.98 1.24 12.07
CA PRO A 277 -6.55 1.29 12.35
C PRO A 277 -6.11 2.63 12.96
N PHE A 278 -6.79 3.73 12.66
CA PHE A 278 -6.56 5.03 13.28
C PHE A 278 -7.30 5.06 14.62
N VAL A 279 -6.60 4.70 15.71
CA VAL A 279 -7.19 4.55 17.04
C VAL A 279 -7.07 5.79 17.94
N LEU A 280 -6.31 6.81 17.50
CA LEU A 280 -6.06 8.04 18.24
C LEU A 280 -6.55 9.30 17.51
N GLU A 281 -7.04 9.17 16.28
CA GLU A 281 -7.40 10.30 15.43
C GLU A 281 -8.83 10.13 14.91
N ASP A 282 -9.63 11.19 15.04
CA ASP A 282 -11.00 11.21 14.53
C ASP A 282 -11.02 11.58 13.04
N VAL A 283 -10.39 10.73 12.23
CA VAL A 283 -10.38 10.86 10.77
C VAL A 283 -11.64 10.25 10.17
N HIS A 284 -12.02 10.72 9.00
CA HIS A 284 -13.15 10.16 8.26
C HIS A 284 -12.70 9.22 7.14
N TYR A 285 -13.63 8.41 6.66
CA TYR A 285 -13.46 7.56 5.48
C TYR A 285 -14.50 7.92 4.42
N SER A 286 -14.14 7.71 3.16
CA SER A 286 -15.02 7.88 2.02
C SER A 286 -14.82 6.72 1.04
N TYR A 287 -15.00 6.92 -0.26
CA TYR A 287 -15.04 5.89 -1.30
C TYR A 287 -13.67 5.25 -1.61
N GLY A 288 -13.06 4.57 -0.63
CA GLY A 288 -11.78 3.87 -0.78
C GLY A 288 -10.55 4.61 -0.24
N HIS A 289 -10.75 5.78 0.36
CA HIS A 289 -9.69 6.62 0.91
C HIS A 289 -10.12 7.26 2.23
N TRP A 290 -9.10 7.64 3.00
CA TRP A 290 -9.22 8.39 4.24
C TRP A 290 -9.28 9.89 3.94
N VAL A 291 -9.95 10.62 4.83
CA VAL A 291 -9.90 12.07 4.91
C VAL A 291 -9.24 12.41 6.25
N GLU A 292 -8.06 13.02 6.20
CA GLU A 292 -7.24 13.32 7.38
C GLU A 292 -7.68 14.63 8.04
N ASP A 293 -8.94 14.69 8.45
CA ASP A 293 -9.64 15.89 8.93
C ASP A 293 -9.78 15.99 10.45
N SER A 294 -9.11 15.10 11.19
CA SER A 294 -9.02 15.24 12.65
C SER A 294 -8.33 16.55 13.02
N SER A 295 -8.72 17.15 14.15
CA SER A 295 -8.18 18.43 14.62
C SER A 295 -6.65 18.50 14.55
N GLY A 296 -6.13 19.54 13.86
CA GLY A 296 -4.70 19.77 13.68
C GLY A 296 -4.09 19.17 12.41
N ASN A 297 -4.83 18.35 11.67
CA ASN A 297 -4.44 17.87 10.35
C ASN A 297 -4.98 18.78 9.23
N ASP A 298 -4.47 18.59 8.02
CA ASP A 298 -4.71 19.43 6.85
C ASP A 298 -5.88 18.96 5.97
N SER A 299 -6.68 17.98 6.42
CA SER A 299 -7.82 17.43 5.67
C SER A 299 -7.46 16.84 4.30
N ALA A 300 -6.21 16.40 4.13
CA ALA A 300 -5.78 15.73 2.92
C ALA A 300 -6.47 14.36 2.74
N TYR A 301 -6.57 13.93 1.48
CA TYR A 301 -7.11 12.64 1.10
C TYR A 301 -5.97 11.64 0.96
N SER A 302 -6.09 10.44 1.53
CA SER A 302 -5.00 9.46 1.50
C SER A 302 -5.45 8.01 1.53
N SER A 303 -4.54 7.09 1.21
CA SER A 303 -4.81 5.65 1.33
C SER A 303 -3.55 4.90 1.77
N PRO A 304 -3.13 5.00 3.04
CA PRO A 304 -1.93 4.34 3.53
C PRO A 304 -2.03 2.80 3.45
N GLY A 305 -0.99 2.21 2.88
CA GLY A 305 -0.75 0.78 2.81
C GLY A 305 -0.06 0.26 4.07
N LYS A 306 -0.44 -0.96 4.50
CA LYS A 306 0.13 -1.64 5.67
C LYS A 306 1.66 -1.63 5.70
N PHE A 307 2.30 -1.75 4.54
CA PHE A 307 3.77 -1.83 4.42
C PHE A 307 4.47 -0.46 4.29
N GLY A 308 3.74 0.65 4.40
CA GLY A 308 4.28 2.01 4.40
C GLY A 308 4.17 2.78 3.08
N PHE A 309 3.57 2.22 2.03
CA PHE A 309 3.22 3.00 0.84
C PHE A 309 2.11 3.99 1.19
N TYR A 310 2.32 5.28 0.96
CA TYR A 310 1.42 6.35 1.40
C TYR A 310 1.23 7.41 0.31
N PRO A 311 0.15 7.31 -0.48
CA PRO A 311 -0.25 8.34 -1.43
C PRO A 311 -1.20 9.34 -0.77
N TRP A 312 -1.15 10.59 -1.22
CA TRP A 312 -2.08 11.62 -0.78
C TRP A 312 -2.39 12.67 -1.87
N ILE A 313 -3.51 13.35 -1.72
CA ILE A 313 -3.90 14.57 -2.44
C ILE A 313 -4.27 15.64 -1.39
N ASP A 314 -3.81 16.87 -1.59
CA ASP A 314 -4.09 17.98 -0.69
C ASP A 314 -5.58 18.38 -0.73
N PRO A 315 -6.12 19.09 0.28
CA PRO A 315 -7.55 19.41 0.34
C PRO A 315 -8.02 20.29 -0.82
N THR A 316 -7.13 21.05 -1.47
CA THR A 316 -7.48 21.89 -2.63
C THR A 316 -7.53 21.10 -3.94
N VAL A 317 -7.11 19.83 -3.91
CA VAL A 317 -7.11 18.90 -5.05
C VAL A 317 -6.27 19.43 -6.22
N THR A 318 -5.13 20.03 -5.91
CA THR A 318 -4.15 20.54 -6.88
C THR A 318 -2.79 19.86 -6.78
N THR A 319 -2.45 19.33 -5.61
CA THR A 319 -1.14 18.77 -5.30
C THR A 319 -1.30 17.33 -4.84
N TYR A 320 -0.46 16.45 -5.35
CA TYR A 320 -0.32 15.09 -4.84
C TYR A 320 1.06 14.88 -4.21
N GLY A 321 1.16 13.83 -3.41
CA GLY A 321 2.46 13.28 -3.08
C GLY A 321 2.39 11.81 -2.71
N ILE A 322 3.56 11.20 -2.67
CA ILE A 322 3.75 9.78 -2.41
C ILE A 322 4.95 9.62 -1.49
N ILE A 323 4.81 8.78 -0.45
CA ILE A 323 5.93 8.07 0.17
C ILE A 323 5.84 6.61 -0.27
N ALA A 324 6.88 6.10 -0.91
CA ALA A 324 6.99 4.71 -1.31
C ALA A 324 8.10 4.04 -0.51
N ARG A 325 7.73 3.07 0.31
CA ARG A 325 8.63 2.21 1.08
C ARG A 325 8.00 0.86 1.33
N TYR A 326 8.80 -0.06 1.85
CA TYR A 326 8.33 -1.37 2.29
C TYR A 326 8.93 -1.71 3.65
N SER A 327 8.05 -1.98 4.61
CA SER A 327 8.41 -2.48 5.93
C SER A 327 7.32 -3.41 6.43
N THR A 328 7.71 -4.50 7.09
CA THR A 328 6.77 -5.46 7.71
C THR A 328 6.37 -5.07 9.13
N SER A 329 6.87 -3.94 9.64
CA SER A 329 6.43 -3.37 10.92
C SER A 329 4.92 -3.14 10.93
N GLY A 330 4.25 -3.52 12.02
CA GLY A 330 2.82 -3.25 12.20
C GLY A 330 2.44 -1.77 12.20
N LEU A 331 3.42 -0.88 12.38
CA LEU A 331 3.25 0.57 12.39
C LEU A 331 3.69 1.26 11.10
N ALA A 332 4.18 0.52 10.09
CA ALA A 332 4.78 1.12 8.90
C ALA A 332 3.85 2.11 8.17
N TYR A 333 2.55 1.81 8.12
CA TYR A 333 1.54 2.71 7.56
C TYR A 333 1.47 4.03 8.33
N ALA A 334 1.34 3.99 9.66
CA ALA A 334 1.19 5.17 10.51
C ALA A 334 2.46 6.03 10.51
N GLU A 335 3.63 5.40 10.56
CA GLU A 335 4.91 6.12 10.45
C GLU A 335 5.02 6.92 9.15
N SER A 336 4.55 6.33 8.04
CA SER A 336 4.59 6.96 6.72
C SER A 336 3.58 8.10 6.62
N VAL A 337 2.39 7.96 7.23
CA VAL A 337 1.41 9.05 7.36
C VAL A 337 2.01 10.23 8.13
N TYR A 338 2.63 9.98 9.30
CA TYR A 338 3.18 11.05 10.12
C TYR A 338 4.36 11.78 9.44
N CYS A 339 5.29 11.06 8.83
CA CYS A 339 6.34 11.70 8.02
C CYS A 339 5.73 12.45 6.84
N GLY A 340 4.77 11.85 6.13
CA GLY A 340 4.14 12.47 4.98
C GLY A 340 3.40 13.76 5.29
N ARG A 341 2.75 13.87 6.46
CA ARG A 341 2.17 15.13 6.96
C ARG A 341 3.23 16.21 7.17
N LEU A 342 4.41 15.85 7.70
CA LEU A 342 5.53 16.77 7.83
C LEU A 342 6.06 17.21 6.46
N LEU A 343 6.17 16.30 5.49
CA LEU A 343 6.57 16.64 4.12
C LEU A 343 5.56 17.58 3.46
N ARG A 344 4.25 17.33 3.61
CA ARG A 344 3.19 18.23 3.15
C ARG A 344 3.33 19.62 3.75
N LYS A 345 3.53 19.70 5.06
CA LYS A 345 3.69 20.97 5.77
C LYS A 345 4.97 21.70 5.35
N ALA A 346 6.07 20.98 5.14
CA ALA A 346 7.31 21.53 4.61
C ALA A 346 7.11 22.13 3.22
N PHE A 347 6.43 21.38 2.34
CA PHE A 347 6.11 21.84 0.99
C PHE A 347 5.19 23.07 1.01
N ALA A 348 4.15 23.06 1.83
CA ALA A 348 3.19 24.16 1.92
C ALA A 348 3.82 25.47 2.46
N THR A 349 4.78 25.35 3.37
CA THR A 349 5.39 26.51 4.07
C THR A 349 6.72 26.95 3.47
N GLY A 350 7.43 26.08 2.76
CA GLY A 350 8.83 26.32 2.38
C GLY A 350 9.80 26.25 3.55
N ILE A 351 9.42 25.62 4.67
CA ILE A 351 10.20 25.58 5.91
C ILE A 351 10.39 24.12 6.34
N GLU A 352 11.62 23.74 6.72
CA GLU A 352 11.94 22.43 7.32
C GLU A 352 11.10 22.19 8.59
N GLN A 353 10.61 20.95 8.80
CA GLN A 353 9.75 20.60 9.94
C GLN A 353 10.43 19.79 11.04
#